data_AF-A0A1L5KR30-F1
#
_entry.id   AF-A0A1L5KR30-F1
#
_cell.length_a   1.000
_cell.length_b   1.000
_cell.length_c   1.000
_cell.angle_alpha   90.00
_cell.angle_beta   90.00
_cell.angle_gamma   90.00
#
_symmetry.space_group_name_H-M   'P 1'
#
loop_
_entity.id
_entity.type
_entity.pdbx_description
1 polymer ?
#
loop_
_entity_poly.entity_id
_entity_poly.type
_entity_poly.pdbx_seq_one_letter_code
_entity_poly.pdbx_strand_id
1 'polypeptide(L)'
;MKQLEAWRTSRNRKPLIIRGARQTGKTWLSEEFGRTRYEAVARIDLMNDERARSFFDGDLDVSRILRNISLETGVPITTDTLVLLDEIQECPRALTALKYFCEDAREYHVIATGS
;
A
#
# COMPACT_ATOMS: atom_id res chain seq x y z
N MET A 1 -5.99 10.21 -12.68
CA MET A 1 -5.34 9.13 -13.45
C MET A 1 -3.95 9.48 -14.00
N LYS A 2 -3.73 10.54 -14.81
CA LYS A 2 -2.40 10.82 -15.39
C LYS A 2 -1.24 10.87 -14.39
N GLN A 3 -1.45 11.43 -13.20
CA GLN A 3 -0.44 11.46 -12.14
C GLN A 3 -0.11 10.08 -11.57
N LEU A 4 -1.10 9.19 -11.43
CA LEU A 4 -0.91 7.82 -10.97
C LEU A 4 -0.13 6.98 -12.00
N GLU A 5 -0.38 7.21 -13.30
CA GLU A 5 0.41 6.60 -14.38
C GLU A 5 1.87 7.05 -14.36
N ALA A 6 2.09 8.36 -14.23
CA ALA A 6 3.44 8.92 -14.13
C ALA A 6 4.18 8.38 -12.89
N TRP A 7 3.46 8.22 -11.78
CA TRP A 7 3.98 7.58 -10.58
C TRP A 7 4.37 6.11 -10.83
N ARG A 8 3.48 5.29 -11.41
CA ARG A 8 3.72 3.86 -11.69
C ARG A 8 4.96 3.64 -12.55
N THR A 9 5.14 4.45 -13.59
CA THR A 9 6.22 4.31 -14.58
C THR A 9 7.55 4.94 -14.17
N SER A 10 7.60 5.64 -13.02
CA SER A 10 8.82 6.26 -12.53
C SER A 10 9.84 5.22 -12.06
N ARG A 11 11.08 5.30 -12.59
CA ARG A 11 12.21 4.48 -12.10
C ARG A 11 12.60 4.81 -10.66
N ASN A 12 12.29 6.04 -10.21
CA ASN A 12 12.59 6.49 -8.86
C ASN A 12 11.33 6.64 -7.99
N ARG A 13 10.34 5.78 -8.23
CA ARG A 13 9.07 5.79 -7.51
C ARG A 13 9.28 5.64 -6.01
N LYS A 14 8.63 6.53 -5.25
CA LYS A 14 8.44 6.42 -3.81
C LYS A 14 7.03 5.89 -3.54
N PRO A 15 6.75 5.26 -2.39
CA PRO A 15 5.38 4.99 -1.99
C PRO A 15 4.52 6.26 -2.09
N LEU A 16 3.32 6.12 -2.62
CA LEU A 16 2.41 7.25 -2.82
C LEU A 16 1.43 7.33 -1.64
N ILE A 17 1.26 8.53 -1.08
CA ILE A 17 0.23 8.78 -0.08
C ILE A 17 -0.83 9.67 -0.71
N ILE A 18 -2.08 9.19 -0.74
CA ILE A 18 -3.23 9.96 -1.20
C ILE A 18 -4.02 10.40 0.04
N ARG A 19 -3.98 11.71 0.31
CA ARG A 19 -4.65 12.34 1.46
C ARG A 19 -5.87 13.15 1.06
N GLY A 20 -6.82 13.29 1.99
CA GLY A 20 -7.98 14.15 1.83
C GLY A 20 -9.11 13.78 2.78
N ALA A 21 -10.14 14.63 2.87
CA ALA A 21 -11.27 14.43 3.77
C ALA A 21 -11.93 13.04 3.59
N ARG A 22 -12.56 12.51 4.64
CA ARG A 22 -13.30 11.24 4.56
C ARG A 22 -14.38 11.31 3.47
N GLN A 23 -14.70 10.17 2.86
CA GLN A 23 -15.75 10.04 1.84
C GLN A 23 -15.52 10.83 0.53
N THR A 24 -14.26 11.16 0.20
CA THR A 24 -13.89 11.85 -1.05
C THR A 24 -13.45 10.92 -2.19
N GLY A 25 -13.59 9.60 -2.03
CA GLY A 25 -13.27 8.62 -3.08
C GLY A 25 -11.80 8.23 -3.23
N LYS A 26 -10.93 8.52 -2.25
CA LYS A 26 -9.50 8.16 -2.28
C LYS A 26 -9.25 6.66 -2.42
N THR A 27 -9.95 5.89 -1.59
CA THR A 27 -9.94 4.43 -1.61
C THR A 27 -10.39 3.91 -2.97
N TRP A 28 -11.56 4.37 -3.43
CA TRP A 28 -12.11 3.99 -4.73
C TRP A 28 -11.14 4.31 -5.88
N LEU A 29 -10.53 5.49 -5.90
CA LEU A 29 -9.55 5.87 -6.91
C LEU A 29 -8.33 4.95 -6.92
N SER A 30 -7.84 4.57 -5.74
CA SER A 30 -6.65 3.71 -5.59
C SER A 30 -6.95 2.28 -6.02
N GLU A 31 -8.12 1.76 -5.64
CA GLU A 31 -8.59 0.44 -6.07
C GLU A 31 -8.84 0.38 -7.57
N GLU A 32 -9.54 1.37 -8.12
CA GLU A 32 -9.84 1.42 -9.56
C GLU A 32 -8.57 1.54 -10.40
N PHE A 33 -7.59 2.31 -9.90
CA PHE A 33 -6.27 2.35 -10.50
C PHE A 33 -5.54 1.00 -10.41
N GLY A 34 -5.58 0.35 -9.25
CA GLY A 34 -5.07 -1.00 -9.06
C GLY A 34 -5.66 -1.99 -10.07
N ARG A 35 -6.99 -2.09 -10.09
CA ARG A 35 -7.77 -2.98 -10.95
C ARG A 35 -7.47 -2.81 -12.44
N THR A 36 -7.21 -1.58 -12.88
CA THR A 36 -7.02 -1.29 -14.32
C THR A 36 -5.57 -1.38 -14.77
N ARG A 37 -4.58 -1.43 -13.86
CA ARG A 37 -3.16 -1.26 -14.19
C ARG A 37 -2.22 -2.32 -13.63
N TYR A 38 -2.73 -3.23 -12.82
CA TYR A 38 -1.98 -4.30 -12.18
C TYR A 38 -2.69 -5.62 -12.38
N GLU A 39 -1.95 -6.71 -12.35
CA GLU A 39 -2.52 -8.06 -12.37
C GLU A 39 -3.38 -8.32 -11.14
N ALA A 40 -2.95 -7.80 -9.98
CA ALA A 40 -3.67 -7.95 -8.72
C ALA A 40 -3.51 -6.75 -7.79
N VAL A 41 -4.42 -6.64 -6.82
CA VAL A 41 -4.39 -5.65 -5.74
C VAL A 41 -4.44 -6.37 -4.40
N ALA A 42 -3.39 -6.23 -3.60
CA ALA A 42 -3.36 -6.68 -2.22
C ALA A 42 -3.74 -5.49 -1.32
N ARG A 43 -5.03 -5.38 -0.99
CA ARG A 43 -5.57 -4.31 -0.14
C ARG A 43 -5.66 -4.76 1.31
N ILE A 44 -5.22 -3.89 2.21
CA ILE A 44 -5.41 -4.01 3.66
C ILE A 44 -6.07 -2.74 4.19
N ASP A 45 -7.10 -2.89 5.02
CA ASP A 45 -7.79 -1.79 5.70
C ASP A 45 -7.34 -1.70 7.15
N LEU A 46 -6.56 -0.66 7.48
CA LEU A 46 -5.97 -0.50 8.80
C LEU A 46 -6.95 0.06 9.83
N MET A 47 -8.14 0.53 9.44
CA MET A 47 -9.13 1.04 10.39
C MET A 47 -9.84 -0.10 11.11
N ASN A 48 -10.23 -1.15 10.40
CA ASN A 48 -11.07 -2.21 10.98
C ASN A 48 -10.33 -3.51 11.29
N ASP A 49 -9.09 -3.67 10.80
CA ASP A 49 -8.33 -4.90 10.94
C ASP A 49 -7.15 -4.74 11.91
N GLU A 50 -7.36 -5.15 13.16
CA GLU A 50 -6.31 -5.15 14.19
C GLU A 50 -5.16 -6.10 13.84
N ARG A 51 -5.46 -7.23 13.19
CA ARG A 51 -4.46 -8.20 12.77
C ARG A 51 -3.56 -7.59 11.70
N ALA A 52 -4.13 -6.88 10.74
CA ALA A 52 -3.37 -6.15 9.74
C ALA A 52 -2.42 -5.11 10.34
N ARG A 53 -2.85 -4.37 11.38
CA ARG A 53 -1.95 -3.42 12.07
C ARG A 53 -0.76 -4.13 12.70
N SER A 54 -0.96 -5.35 13.23
CA SER A 54 0.11 -6.14 13.84
C SER A 54 1.23 -6.54 12.86
N PHE A 55 0.98 -6.48 11.55
CA PHE A 55 2.02 -6.76 10.55
C PHE A 55 3.18 -5.76 10.64
N PHE A 56 2.92 -4.58 11.18
CA PHE A 56 3.87 -3.49 11.35
C PHE A 56 4.48 -3.44 12.77
N ASP A 57 4.20 -4.43 13.63
CA ASP A 57 4.77 -4.52 14.98
C ASP A 57 6.18 -5.14 14.98
N GLY A 58 7.01 -4.84 15.98
CA GLY A 58 8.40 -5.30 16.05
C GLY A 58 9.32 -4.60 15.03
N ASP A 59 10.14 -5.34 14.29
CA ASP A 59 11.02 -4.74 13.28
C ASP A 59 10.27 -4.53 11.95
N LEU A 60 10.49 -3.39 11.29
CA LEU A 60 9.83 -3.02 10.04
C LEU A 60 10.45 -3.69 8.81
N ASP A 61 10.68 -5.01 8.91
CA ASP A 61 11.16 -5.85 7.81
C ASP A 61 10.10 -5.94 6.71
N VAL A 62 10.42 -5.38 5.55
CA VAL A 62 9.50 -5.29 4.41
C VAL A 62 9.12 -6.65 3.86
N SER A 63 10.05 -7.60 3.82
CA SER A 63 9.78 -8.95 3.30
C SER A 63 8.76 -9.68 4.19
N ARG A 64 8.89 -9.55 5.51
CA ARG A 64 7.92 -10.08 6.47
C ARG A 64 6.56 -9.41 6.33
N ILE A 65 6.53 -8.08 6.21
CA ILE A 65 5.28 -7.32 6.03
C ILE A 65 4.57 -7.78 4.76
N LEU A 66 5.27 -7.83 3.63
CA LEU A 66 4.71 -8.27 2.34
C LEU A 66 4.17 -9.70 2.42
N ARG A 67 4.91 -10.62 3.05
CA ARG A 67 4.43 -11.99 3.27
C ARG A 67 3.14 -12.02 4.09
N ASN A 68 3.06 -11.26 5.18
CA ASN A 68 1.85 -11.21 6.00
C ASN A 68 0.66 -10.64 5.23
N ILE A 69 0.86 -9.56 4.47
CA ILE A 69 -0.17 -8.98 3.60
C ILE A 69 -0.63 -10.00 2.55
N SER A 70 0.30 -10.72 1.93
CA SER A 70 -0.01 -11.74 0.92
C SER A 70 -0.86 -12.87 1.50
N LEU A 71 -0.52 -13.32 2.72
CA LEU A 71 -1.29 -14.35 3.43
C LEU A 71 -2.69 -13.86 3.83
N GLU A 72 -2.81 -12.63 4.33
CA GLU A 72 -4.09 -12.07 4.76
C GLU A 72 -5.04 -11.82 3.59
N THR A 73 -4.51 -11.30 2.47
CA THR A 73 -5.31 -10.98 1.28
C THR A 73 -5.53 -12.19 0.37
N GLY A 74 -4.73 -13.26 0.52
CA GLY A 74 -4.68 -14.37 -0.42
C GLY A 74 -4.08 -14.01 -1.78
N VAL A 75 -3.52 -12.80 -1.93
CA VAL A 75 -2.95 -12.30 -3.18
C VAL A 75 -1.43 -12.46 -3.16
N PRO A 76 -0.83 -13.21 -4.09
CA PRO A 76 0.62 -13.21 -4.26
C PRO A 76 1.13 -11.81 -4.57
N ILE A 77 2.10 -11.32 -3.80
CA ILE A 77 2.69 -10.01 -4.06
C ILE A 77 3.89 -10.18 -4.99
N THR A 78 3.73 -9.71 -6.21
CA THR A 78 4.76 -9.65 -7.24
C THR A 78 5.07 -8.19 -7.59
N THR A 79 5.98 -7.96 -8.54
CA THR A 79 6.28 -6.61 -9.04
C THR A 79 5.12 -5.97 -9.82
N ASP A 80 4.13 -6.76 -10.27
CA ASP A 80 2.91 -6.24 -10.91
C ASP A 80 1.66 -6.39 -10.02
N THR A 81 1.88 -6.47 -8.70
CA THR A 81 0.82 -6.37 -7.68
C THR A 81 0.86 -4.99 -7.03
N LEU A 82 -0.30 -4.32 -6.95
CA LEU A 82 -0.43 -3.09 -6.16
C LEU A 82 -0.70 -3.45 -4.69
N VAL A 83 0.16 -3.01 -3.78
CA VAL A 83 -0.11 -3.04 -2.34
C VAL A 83 -0.83 -1.75 -1.95
N LEU A 84 -2.04 -1.89 -1.40
CA LEU A 84 -2.87 -0.77 -0.97
C LEU A 84 -3.06 -0.81 0.56
N LEU A 85 -2.51 0.18 1.25
CA LEU A 85 -2.67 0.39 2.68
C LEU A 85 -3.74 1.46 2.93
N ASP A 86 -4.96 1.04 3.21
CA ASP A 86 -6.07 1.95 3.46
C ASP A 86 -6.13 2.41 4.92
N GLU A 87 -6.61 3.64 5.13
CA GLU A 87 -6.71 4.30 6.43
C GLU A 87 -5.39 4.28 7.23
N ILE A 88 -4.27 4.62 6.56
CA ILE A 88 -2.91 4.49 7.13
C ILE A 88 -2.67 5.30 8.41
N GLN A 89 -3.45 6.35 8.67
CA GLN A 89 -3.34 7.11 9.92
C GLN A 89 -3.71 6.28 11.15
N GLU A 90 -4.48 5.21 10.99
CA GLU A 90 -4.84 4.28 12.06
C GLU A 90 -3.67 3.37 12.46
N CYS A 91 -2.60 3.32 11.66
CA CYS A 91 -1.36 2.61 11.97
C CYS A 91 -0.12 3.49 11.68
N PRO A 92 0.31 4.33 12.65
CA PRO A 92 1.51 5.17 12.48
C PRO A 92 2.76 4.37 12.10
N ARG A 93 2.85 3.12 12.55
CA ARG A 93 3.94 2.21 12.21
C ARG A 93 3.95 1.83 10.72
N ALA A 94 2.79 1.66 10.10
CA ALA A 94 2.68 1.45 8.66
C ALA A 94 3.17 2.67 7.87
N LEU A 95 2.90 3.88 8.36
CA LEU A 95 3.44 5.10 7.77
C LEU A 95 4.97 5.14 7.85
N THR A 96 5.55 4.76 8.98
CA THR A 96 7.02 4.62 9.12
C THR A 96 7.58 3.56 8.18
N ALA A 97 6.88 2.44 8.01
CA ALA A 97 7.29 1.36 7.12
C ALA A 97 7.49 1.80 5.67
N LEU A 98 6.75 2.82 5.19
CA LEU A 98 6.90 3.35 3.82
C LEU A 98 8.33 3.79 3.50
N LYS A 99 9.11 4.23 4.50
CA LYS A 99 10.52 4.53 4.30
C LYS A 99 11.29 3.29 3.83
N TYR A 100 11.12 2.17 4.52
CA TYR A 100 11.79 0.90 4.23
C TYR A 100 11.30 0.29 2.91
N PHE A 101 10.00 0.42 2.58
CA PHE A 101 9.52 0.08 1.23
C PHE A 101 10.28 0.84 0.13
N CYS A 102 10.62 2.10 0.38
CA CYS A 102 11.37 2.93 -0.57
C CYS A 102 12.88 2.65 -0.57
N GLU A 103 13.45 2.14 0.52
CA GLU A 103 14.90 1.88 0.63
C GLU A 103 15.23 0.46 0.18
N ASP A 104 14.44 -0.52 0.61
CA ASP A 104 14.77 -1.93 0.53
C ASP A 104 13.98 -2.71 -0.53
N ALA A 105 12.82 -2.20 -0.98
CA ALA A 105 11.87 -2.97 -1.79
C ALA A 105 11.11 -2.13 -2.84
N ARG A 106 11.85 -1.30 -3.58
CA ARG A 106 11.30 -0.29 -4.51
C ARG A 106 10.57 -0.88 -5.70
N GLU A 107 10.87 -2.14 -6.03
CA GLU A 107 10.23 -2.91 -7.08
C GLU A 107 8.74 -3.13 -6.82
N TYR A 108 8.31 -3.08 -5.56
CA TYR A 108 6.89 -3.18 -5.19
C TYR A 108 6.20 -1.82 -5.24
N HIS A 109 4.95 -1.84 -5.69
CA HIS A 109 4.15 -0.64 -5.87
C HIS A 109 3.25 -0.49 -4.66
N VAL A 110 3.46 0.57 -3.86
CA VAL A 110 2.71 0.82 -2.62
C VAL A 110 1.97 2.14 -2.70
N ILE A 111 0.65 2.08 -2.53
CA ILE A 111 -0.21 3.25 -2.30
C ILE A 111 -0.74 3.16 -0.88
N ALA A 112 -0.72 4.29 -0.17
CA ALA A 112 -1.38 4.48 1.10
C ALA A 112 -2.46 5.55 0.98
N THR A 113 -3.62 5.32 1.59
CA THR A 113 -4.73 6.28 1.66
C THR A 113 -5.00 6.65 3.11
N GLY A 114 -5.43 7.89 3.36
CA GLY A 114 -5.78 8.35 4.70
C GLY A 114 -6.30 9.77 4.72
N SER A 115 -6.90 10.18 5.85
CA SER A 115 -7.38 11.56 6.05
C SER A 115 -6.39 12.42 6.81
#